data_AF-A0A2K5HC28-F1
#
_entry.id   AF-A0A2K5HC28-F1
#
_cell.length_a   1.000
_cell.length_b   1.000
_cell.length_c   1.000
_cell.angle_alpha   90.00
_cell.angle_beta   90.00
_cell.angle_gamma   90.00
#
_symmetry.space_group_name_H-M   'P 1'
#
loop_
_entity.id
_entity.type
_entity.pdbx_description
1 polymer ?
#
loop_
_entity_poly.entity_id
_entity_poly.type
_entity_poly.pdbx_seq_one_letter_code
_entity_poly.pdbx_strand_id
1 'polypeptide(L)'
;MKTLQSTLLLLLFVPLIKPAPPAQQDSRIIYDYGTDNFEESIFSQDYEDKYLDGKNIKKPLSTERHSAKYFQTIVHIFTILFPNLEMPTCLLCVCLSGSVYCEEVDIDAVPPLPKESAYLYARFNKIKKLTAKDFADICKLNWNMIIKLPKNNKLKAFVISSNSDKLNNVTFLYLDHNALESVPLNLPESLRVIHLQFNNIASITDDTFCKANDTSYIRDRIEEIRLEGNPVVLGKHPNSFICLKRLPIGSYF
;
A
#
# COMPACT_ATOMS: atom_id res chain seq x y z
N MET A 1 -59.92 -8.60 66.86
CA MET A 1 -60.14 -7.20 66.42
C MET A 1 -59.69 -7.06 64.96
N LYS A 2 -60.24 -6.08 64.23
CA LYS A 2 -59.85 -5.58 62.88
C LYS A 2 -58.35 -5.16 62.87
N THR A 3 -57.56 -4.99 61.79
CA THR A 3 -57.67 -5.05 60.29
C THR A 3 -56.21 -5.21 59.73
N LEU A 4 -55.82 -5.24 58.43
CA LEU A 4 -56.44 -4.87 57.14
C LEU A 4 -56.07 -5.86 56.00
N GLN A 5 -55.36 -5.42 54.95
CA GLN A 5 -54.93 -6.13 53.73
C GLN A 5 -53.50 -5.66 53.33
N SER A 6 -52.77 -6.44 52.52
CA SER A 6 -52.38 -6.00 51.16
C SER A 6 -51.72 -7.15 50.37
N THR A 7 -52.04 -7.25 49.09
CA THR A 7 -51.52 -8.24 48.14
C THR A 7 -50.25 -7.76 47.45
N LEU A 8 -49.29 -8.66 47.18
CA LEU A 8 -48.27 -8.43 46.15
C LEU A 8 -48.08 -9.68 45.27
N LEU A 9 -48.19 -9.47 43.97
CA LEU A 9 -48.18 -10.49 42.92
C LEU A 9 -46.75 -10.59 42.33
N LEU A 10 -46.06 -11.72 42.49
CA LEU A 10 -44.81 -11.97 41.76
C LEU A 10 -45.11 -12.66 40.42
N LEU A 11 -44.99 -11.90 39.33
CA LEU A 11 -45.00 -12.43 37.97
C LEU A 11 -43.59 -12.91 37.58
N LEU A 12 -43.44 -14.20 37.34
CA LEU A 12 -42.22 -14.80 36.80
C LEU A 12 -42.17 -14.58 35.27
N PHE A 13 -41.31 -13.68 34.81
CA PHE A 13 -40.98 -13.58 33.39
C PHE A 13 -39.82 -14.51 33.05
N VAL A 14 -40.15 -15.66 32.46
CA VAL A 14 -39.18 -16.53 31.77
C VAL A 14 -39.14 -16.12 30.29
N PRO A 15 -37.99 -15.71 29.73
CA PRO A 15 -37.90 -15.40 28.32
C PRO A 15 -37.90 -16.69 27.48
N LEU A 16 -38.87 -16.82 26.57
CA LEU A 16 -38.89 -17.87 25.56
C LEU A 16 -37.77 -17.63 24.54
N ILE A 17 -36.69 -18.42 24.62
CA ILE A 17 -35.66 -18.46 23.58
C ILE A 17 -35.92 -19.69 22.70
N LYS A 18 -36.27 -19.48 21.42
CA LYS A 18 -36.33 -20.55 20.42
C LYS A 18 -34.94 -20.71 19.78
N PRO A 19 -34.41 -21.95 19.64
CA PRO A 19 -33.16 -22.17 18.92
C PRO A 19 -33.37 -21.96 17.40
N ALA A 20 -32.31 -21.53 16.72
CA ALA A 20 -32.30 -21.39 15.26
C ALA A 20 -32.19 -22.77 14.56
N PRO A 21 -32.69 -22.92 13.31
CA PRO A 21 -32.54 -24.16 12.56
C PRO A 21 -31.08 -24.40 12.14
N PRO A 22 -30.63 -25.67 12.02
CA PRO A 22 -29.28 -25.97 11.56
C PRO A 22 -29.12 -25.65 10.06
N ALA A 23 -28.01 -25.00 9.70
CA ALA A 23 -27.64 -24.79 8.31
C ALA A 23 -27.16 -26.11 7.67
N GLN A 24 -27.60 -26.36 6.44
CA GLN A 24 -27.30 -27.58 5.71
C GLN A 24 -25.88 -27.55 5.14
N GLN A 25 -25.09 -28.58 5.41
CA GLN A 25 -23.69 -28.70 4.99
C GLN A 25 -23.62 -29.23 3.55
N ASP A 26 -23.08 -28.42 2.62
CA ASP A 26 -22.68 -28.88 1.29
C ASP A 26 -21.16 -29.08 1.25
N SER A 27 -20.72 -30.14 0.57
CA SER A 27 -19.39 -30.72 0.69
C SER A 27 -18.63 -30.64 -0.62
N ARG A 28 -17.62 -29.77 -0.74
CA ARG A 28 -16.67 -29.80 -1.87
C ARG A 28 -15.21 -29.55 -1.45
N ILE A 29 -14.47 -30.66 -1.47
CA ILE A 29 -13.05 -30.83 -1.84
C ILE A 29 -12.02 -29.92 -1.16
N ILE A 30 -11.20 -30.56 -0.33
CA ILE A 30 -9.98 -30.04 0.28
C ILE A 30 -8.86 -30.02 -0.76
N TYR A 31 -8.16 -28.88 -0.88
CA TYR A 31 -6.76 -28.86 -1.31
C TYR A 31 -5.91 -28.38 -0.14
N ASP A 32 -4.93 -29.20 0.22
CA ASP A 32 -3.98 -28.96 1.31
C ASP A 32 -2.79 -28.15 0.80
N TYR A 33 -2.58 -26.96 1.36
CA TYR A 33 -1.32 -26.21 1.22
C TYR A 33 -1.04 -25.37 2.47
N GLY A 34 -0.06 -25.84 3.24
CA GLY A 34 0.95 -25.06 3.97
C GLY A 34 0.54 -23.73 4.60
N THR A 35 0.41 -23.74 5.93
CA THR A 35 0.38 -22.53 6.77
C THR A 35 1.66 -21.71 6.64
N ASP A 36 1.58 -20.50 6.09
CA ASP A 36 2.51 -19.37 6.33
C ASP A 36 1.95 -18.07 5.70
N ASN A 37 0.70 -17.68 6.00
CA ASN A 37 0.10 -16.47 5.39
C ASN A 37 -1.09 -15.83 6.15
N PHE A 38 -1.01 -15.73 7.48
CA PHE A 38 -2.15 -15.27 8.31
C PHE A 38 -2.39 -13.74 8.33
N GLU A 39 -1.44 -12.93 7.84
CA GLU A 39 -1.61 -11.46 7.75
C GLU A 39 -2.03 -10.98 6.34
N GLU A 40 -1.80 -11.77 5.28
CA GLU A 40 -2.13 -11.36 3.90
C GLU A 40 -3.63 -11.47 3.58
N SER A 41 -4.38 -12.30 4.31
CA SER A 41 -5.81 -12.57 4.05
C SER A 41 -6.78 -11.57 4.68
N ILE A 42 -6.46 -10.98 5.84
CA ILE A 42 -7.41 -10.17 6.62
C ILE A 42 -7.66 -8.78 6.02
N PHE A 43 -6.74 -8.24 5.21
CA PHE A 43 -6.86 -6.89 4.61
C PHE A 43 -6.89 -6.84 3.07
N SER A 44 -6.74 -7.96 2.38
CA SER A 44 -6.69 -7.99 0.92
C SER A 44 -8.07 -8.07 0.24
N GLN A 45 -9.13 -8.48 0.95
CA GLN A 45 -10.46 -8.70 0.36
C GLN A 45 -11.35 -7.44 0.29
N ASP A 46 -11.04 -6.37 1.03
CA ASP A 46 -11.92 -5.18 1.12
C ASP A 46 -11.69 -4.10 0.04
N TYR A 47 -10.75 -4.27 -0.90
CA TYR A 47 -10.27 -3.15 -1.75
C TYR A 47 -10.43 -3.22 -3.27
N GLU A 48 -10.76 -4.37 -3.88
CA GLU A 48 -10.92 -4.47 -5.34
C GLU A 48 -12.39 -4.40 -5.80
N ASP A 49 -13.38 -4.59 -4.91
CA ASP A 49 -14.79 -4.55 -5.27
C ASP A 49 -15.45 -3.16 -5.04
N LYS A 50 -16.15 -2.67 -6.08
CA LYS A 50 -17.05 -1.48 -6.13
C LYS A 50 -16.46 -0.12 -6.52
N TYR A 51 -15.79 -0.02 -7.67
CA TYR A 51 -15.84 1.21 -8.49
C TYR A 51 -16.22 0.92 -9.94
N LEU A 52 -17.44 0.40 -10.13
CA LEU A 52 -18.14 0.39 -11.42
C LEU A 52 -19.25 1.46 -11.42
N ASP A 53 -19.25 2.25 -12.51
CA ASP A 53 -20.16 3.32 -12.94
C ASP A 53 -21.31 3.75 -11.99
N GLY A 54 -21.23 5.00 -11.49
CA GLY A 54 -22.18 5.60 -10.56
C GLY A 54 -22.52 7.07 -10.87
N LYS A 55 -23.35 7.29 -11.91
CA LYS A 55 -23.82 8.61 -12.33
C LYS A 55 -24.79 9.27 -11.31
N ASN A 56 -24.46 10.51 -10.89
CA ASN A 56 -25.26 11.42 -10.03
C ASN A 56 -25.37 10.99 -8.56
N ILE A 57 -24.98 11.80 -7.55
CA ILE A 57 -25.56 13.11 -7.18
C ILE A 57 -24.52 13.94 -6.41
N LYS A 58 -24.45 15.26 -6.66
CA LYS A 58 -23.61 16.18 -5.87
C LYS A 58 -24.27 16.53 -4.53
N LYS A 59 -23.60 16.24 -3.41
CA LYS A 59 -23.66 17.03 -2.17
C LYS A 59 -22.25 17.08 -1.53
N PRO A 60 -21.66 18.26 -1.31
CA PRO A 60 -20.41 18.35 -0.55
C PRO A 60 -20.72 18.26 0.95
N LEU A 61 -20.22 17.22 1.63
CA LEU A 61 -20.27 17.16 3.09
C LEU A 61 -19.15 18.06 3.66
N SER A 62 -19.50 19.29 3.98
CA SER A 62 -18.55 20.33 4.39
C SER A 62 -18.18 20.27 5.88
N THR A 63 -17.62 19.15 6.36
CA THR A 63 -17.39 18.96 7.82
C THR A 63 -16.09 18.24 8.19
N GLU A 64 -14.92 18.61 7.64
CA GLU A 64 -13.64 18.07 8.19
C GLU A 64 -12.41 18.99 8.10
N ARG A 65 -12.58 20.29 7.81
CA ARG A 65 -11.44 21.23 7.65
C ARG A 65 -10.85 21.76 8.97
N HIS A 66 -11.43 21.39 10.13
CA HIS A 66 -11.03 21.91 11.44
C HIS A 66 -10.01 21.01 12.16
N SER A 67 -10.05 19.69 11.97
CA SER A 67 -9.16 18.75 12.66
C SER A 67 -7.70 18.92 12.24
N ALA A 68 -7.43 18.99 10.93
CA ALA A 68 -6.08 19.13 10.38
C ALA A 68 -5.31 20.36 10.91
N LYS A 69 -6.00 21.50 11.15
CA LYS A 69 -5.35 22.70 11.71
C LYS A 69 -4.93 22.52 13.17
N TYR A 70 -5.76 21.85 13.98
CA TYR A 70 -5.45 21.56 15.37
C TYR A 70 -4.25 20.61 15.47
N PHE A 71 -4.25 19.56 14.64
CA PHE A 71 -3.15 18.59 14.53
C PHE A 71 -1.83 19.24 14.09
N GLN A 72 -1.85 20.07 13.03
CA GLN A 72 -0.66 20.80 12.56
C GLN A 72 -0.08 21.75 13.63
N THR A 73 -0.93 22.27 14.53
CA THR A 73 -0.51 23.11 15.66
C THR A 73 0.18 22.27 16.74
N ILE A 74 -0.34 21.08 17.05
CA ILE A 74 0.29 20.14 17.99
C ILE A 74 1.67 19.70 17.47
N VAL A 75 1.77 19.36 16.18
CA VAL A 75 3.05 18.96 15.56
C VAL A 75 4.10 20.07 15.70
N HIS A 76 3.75 21.34 15.44
CA HIS A 76 4.66 22.48 15.63
C HIS A 76 5.08 22.66 17.10
N ILE A 77 4.14 22.53 18.05
CA ILE A 77 4.47 22.65 19.47
C ILE A 77 5.40 21.52 19.91
N PHE A 78 5.19 20.30 19.42
CA PHE A 78 6.02 19.14 19.72
C PHE A 78 7.45 19.28 19.16
N THR A 79 7.61 19.77 17.92
CA THR A 79 8.95 20.01 17.34
C THR A 79 9.74 21.11 18.05
N ILE A 80 9.06 22.11 18.62
CA ILE A 80 9.69 23.17 19.43
C ILE A 80 10.14 22.63 20.80
N LEU A 81 9.33 21.76 21.43
CA LEU A 81 9.61 21.20 22.76
C LEU A 81 10.65 20.06 22.74
N PHE A 82 10.71 19.28 21.66
CA PHE A 82 11.57 18.09 21.55
C PHE A 82 12.43 18.09 20.27
N PRO A 83 13.39 19.03 20.14
CA PRO A 83 14.15 19.23 18.90
C PRO A 83 15.10 18.08 18.50
N ASN A 84 15.33 17.11 19.40
CA ASN A 84 16.26 15.98 19.19
C ASN A 84 15.56 14.60 19.24
N LEU A 85 14.23 14.53 19.19
CA LEU A 85 13.50 13.26 19.22
C LEU A 85 13.24 12.78 17.78
N GLU A 86 13.72 11.58 17.42
CA GLU A 86 13.49 10.93 16.11
C GLU A 86 12.02 10.46 15.95
N MET A 87 11.02 11.34 16.14
CA MET A 87 9.61 10.94 16.16
C MET A 87 8.60 11.98 15.62
N PRO A 88 8.66 12.37 14.32
CA PRO A 88 7.57 13.08 13.66
C PRO A 88 6.62 12.16 12.88
N THR A 89 7.10 11.03 12.32
CA THR A 89 6.33 10.21 11.37
C THR A 89 5.14 9.53 12.02
N CYS A 90 5.32 8.88 13.17
CA CYS A 90 4.22 8.24 13.90
C CYS A 90 3.35 9.23 14.70
N LEU A 91 3.67 10.53 14.65
CA LEU A 91 2.76 11.60 15.08
C LEU A 91 1.86 12.05 13.94
N LEU A 92 2.34 12.01 12.69
CA LEU A 92 1.60 12.40 11.47
C LEU A 92 0.81 11.24 10.83
N CYS A 93 1.32 10.02 10.98
CA CYS A 93 0.84 8.79 10.36
C CYS A 93 0.62 7.70 11.42
N VAL A 94 -0.15 6.66 11.09
CA VAL A 94 -0.37 5.52 11.99
C VAL A 94 0.77 4.51 11.83
N CYS A 95 1.46 4.17 12.93
CA CYS A 95 2.53 3.17 12.95
C CYS A 95 2.09 1.92 13.74
N LEU A 96 2.20 0.74 13.12
CA LEU A 96 1.82 -0.55 13.71
C LEU A 96 2.84 -1.62 13.31
N SER A 97 3.57 -2.19 14.27
CA SER A 97 4.47 -3.35 14.06
C SER A 97 5.34 -3.30 12.80
N GLY A 98 6.12 -2.23 12.61
CA GLY A 98 6.97 -2.05 11.43
C GLY A 98 6.23 -1.60 10.15
N SER A 99 4.93 -1.32 10.24
CA SER A 99 4.13 -0.74 9.16
C SER A 99 3.80 0.73 9.44
N VAL A 100 3.84 1.57 8.41
CA VAL A 100 3.53 3.01 8.46
C VAL A 100 2.41 3.32 7.46
N TYR A 101 1.31 3.88 7.95
CA TYR A 101 0.12 4.24 7.18
C TYR A 101 -0.08 5.77 7.21
N CYS A 102 0.29 6.43 6.10
CA CYS A 102 0.16 7.86 5.87
C CYS A 102 -0.94 8.13 4.83
N GLU A 103 -2.20 7.81 5.13
CA GLU A 103 -3.32 8.07 4.22
C GLU A 103 -3.90 9.47 4.40
N GLU A 104 -4.09 10.22 3.30
CA GLU A 104 -4.72 11.56 3.29
C GLU A 104 -4.09 12.60 4.25
N VAL A 105 -2.84 12.37 4.67
CA VAL A 105 -2.05 13.24 5.57
C VAL A 105 -1.53 14.51 4.86
N ASP A 106 -1.77 14.62 3.55
CA ASP A 106 -1.47 15.79 2.73
C ASP A 106 0.04 16.06 2.53
N ILE A 107 0.89 15.05 2.80
CA ILE A 107 2.36 15.09 2.69
C ILE A 107 2.85 15.20 1.23
N ASP A 108 3.96 15.92 1.00
CA ASP A 108 4.55 16.14 -0.33
C ASP A 108 5.90 15.43 -0.57
N ALA A 109 6.44 14.80 0.49
CA ALA A 109 7.57 13.89 0.47
C ALA A 109 7.35 12.75 1.50
N VAL A 110 8.11 11.65 1.38
CA VAL A 110 8.10 10.59 2.40
C VAL A 110 8.80 11.10 3.68
N PRO A 111 8.16 11.04 4.86
CA PRO A 111 8.77 11.49 6.11
C PRO A 111 9.79 10.45 6.61
N PRO A 112 10.74 10.82 7.51
CA PRO A 112 11.76 9.90 8.02
C PRO A 112 11.13 8.67 8.71
N LEU A 113 11.26 7.50 8.10
CA LEU A 113 10.60 6.29 8.58
C LEU A 113 11.31 5.73 9.84
N PRO A 114 10.58 5.16 10.82
CA PRO A 114 11.16 4.39 11.91
C PRO A 114 12.10 3.30 11.39
N LYS A 115 13.20 3.02 12.11
CA LYS A 115 14.31 2.16 11.63
C LYS A 115 13.85 0.73 11.31
N GLU A 116 12.83 0.26 12.01
CA GLU A 116 12.23 -1.07 11.91
C GLU A 116 11.09 -1.13 10.87
N SER A 117 10.92 -0.10 10.02
CA SER A 117 9.83 -0.06 9.04
C SER A 117 10.07 -1.00 7.86
N ALA A 118 9.21 -2.00 7.71
CA ALA A 118 9.16 -2.91 6.57
C ALA A 118 8.03 -2.57 5.57
N TYR A 119 6.99 -1.82 5.97
CA TYR A 119 5.83 -1.52 5.12
C TYR A 119 5.48 -0.02 5.16
N LEU A 120 5.30 0.60 4.00
CA LEU A 120 4.80 1.96 3.85
C LEU A 120 3.55 1.97 2.95
N TYR A 121 2.44 2.53 3.44
CA TYR A 121 1.24 2.83 2.68
C TYR A 121 0.93 4.32 2.74
N ALA A 122 0.95 5.02 1.60
CA ALA A 122 0.78 6.47 1.56
C ALA A 122 -0.02 6.95 0.32
N ARG A 123 -1.31 6.59 0.24
CA ARG A 123 -2.22 6.99 -0.83
C ARG A 123 -2.82 8.39 -0.65
N PHE A 124 -3.37 8.96 -1.72
CA PHE A 124 -4.09 10.25 -1.72
C PHE A 124 -3.29 11.43 -1.13
N ASN A 125 -1.96 11.41 -1.26
CA ASN A 125 -1.08 12.48 -0.83
C ASN A 125 -0.61 13.35 -2.01
N LYS A 126 0.37 14.23 -1.75
CA LYS A 126 0.94 15.17 -2.72
C LYS A 126 2.38 14.81 -3.09
N ILE A 127 2.82 13.58 -2.84
CA ILE A 127 4.21 13.14 -3.07
C ILE A 127 4.54 13.25 -4.56
N LYS A 128 5.60 14.00 -4.89
CA LYS A 128 6.00 14.30 -6.29
C LYS A 128 7.22 13.52 -6.76
N LYS A 129 8.09 13.14 -5.82
CA LYS A 129 9.36 12.50 -6.08
C LYS A 129 9.66 11.52 -4.94
N LEU A 130 10.15 10.34 -5.31
CA LEU A 130 10.80 9.41 -4.40
C LEU A 130 12.31 9.39 -4.70
N THR A 131 13.12 9.15 -3.68
CA THR A 131 14.56 8.91 -3.83
C THR A 131 15.03 7.76 -2.95
N ALA A 132 16.13 7.11 -3.34
CA ALA A 132 16.78 6.09 -2.49
C ALA A 132 17.24 6.62 -1.11
N LYS A 133 17.29 7.96 -0.90
CA LYS A 133 17.64 8.54 0.41
C LYS A 133 16.48 8.46 1.41
N ASP A 134 15.25 8.49 0.91
CA ASP A 134 14.01 8.49 1.71
C ASP A 134 13.86 7.18 2.52
N PHE A 135 14.61 6.14 2.12
CA PHE A 135 14.62 4.80 2.71
C PHE A 135 16.01 4.37 3.24
N ALA A 136 17.03 5.24 3.16
CA ALA A 136 18.43 4.83 3.36
C ALA A 136 18.78 4.33 4.78
N ASP A 137 17.99 4.69 5.80
CA ASP A 137 18.22 4.24 7.19
C ASP A 137 17.52 2.91 7.53
N ILE A 138 16.40 2.60 6.86
CA ILE A 138 15.69 1.32 7.03
C ILE A 138 16.31 0.19 6.19
N CYS A 139 16.92 0.52 5.04
CA CYS A 139 17.57 -0.45 4.15
C CYS A 139 18.88 -1.07 4.71
N LYS A 140 19.24 -0.76 5.96
CA LYS A 140 20.36 -1.39 6.70
C LYS A 140 19.97 -2.71 7.38
N LEU A 141 18.68 -3.02 7.46
CA LEU A 141 18.16 -4.23 8.11
C LEU A 141 17.72 -5.26 7.06
N ASN A 142 17.89 -6.55 7.35
CA ASN A 142 17.57 -7.67 6.46
C ASN A 142 16.05 -7.97 6.36
N TRP A 143 15.22 -6.93 6.15
CA TRP A 143 13.75 -7.03 6.10
C TRP A 143 13.25 -6.70 4.71
N ASN A 144 12.42 -7.58 4.14
CA ASN A 144 11.77 -7.34 2.84
C ASN A 144 10.86 -6.12 2.94
N MET A 145 11.21 -5.05 2.21
CA MET A 145 10.45 -3.80 2.25
C MET A 145 9.34 -3.77 1.20
N ILE A 146 8.16 -3.30 1.62
CA ILE A 146 6.98 -3.06 0.78
C ILE A 146 6.68 -1.56 0.75
N ILE A 147 6.61 -1.01 -0.47
CA ILE A 147 6.29 0.41 -0.71
C ILE A 147 5.00 0.49 -1.52
N LYS A 148 3.94 1.05 -0.94
CA LYS A 148 2.65 1.31 -1.58
C LYS A 148 2.34 2.81 -1.56
N LEU A 149 2.51 3.48 -2.71
CA LEU A 149 2.03 4.86 -2.95
C LEU A 149 0.98 4.90 -4.08
N PRO A 150 -0.07 4.05 -4.04
CA PRO A 150 -1.09 4.04 -5.09
C PRO A 150 -1.91 5.34 -5.08
N LYS A 151 -2.51 5.66 -6.22
CA LYS A 151 -3.66 6.58 -6.40
C LYS A 151 -3.48 8.03 -5.93
N ASN A 152 -3.55 8.94 -6.90
CA ASN A 152 -3.72 10.39 -6.73
C ASN A 152 -2.55 11.10 -6.00
N ASN A 153 -1.46 10.39 -5.73
CA ASN A 153 -0.15 11.02 -5.60
C ASN A 153 0.24 11.67 -6.92
N LYS A 154 1.18 12.62 -6.87
CA LYS A 154 1.66 13.37 -8.04
C LYS A 154 3.06 12.92 -8.45
N LEU A 155 3.36 11.64 -8.22
CA LEU A 155 4.70 11.08 -8.37
C LEU A 155 5.08 11.10 -9.85
N LYS A 156 6.07 11.92 -10.20
CA LYS A 156 6.61 12.05 -11.56
C LYS A 156 7.90 11.26 -11.77
N ALA A 157 8.66 11.04 -10.69
CA ALA A 157 9.93 10.32 -10.74
C ALA A 157 10.22 9.58 -9.43
N PHE A 158 10.71 8.35 -9.54
CA PHE A 158 11.45 7.67 -8.47
C PHE A 158 12.90 7.55 -8.91
N VAL A 159 13.82 8.17 -8.14
CA VAL A 159 15.24 8.29 -8.50
C VAL A 159 16.08 7.38 -7.60
N ILE A 160 16.53 6.27 -8.18
CA ILE A 160 17.51 5.36 -7.56
C ILE A 160 18.89 5.74 -8.11
N SER A 161 19.71 6.35 -7.25
CA SER A 161 21.11 6.67 -7.56
C SER A 161 21.91 5.39 -7.76
N SER A 162 22.86 5.41 -8.71
CA SER A 162 23.73 4.28 -9.10
C SER A 162 24.55 3.63 -7.97
N ASN A 163 24.60 4.26 -6.80
CA ASN A 163 25.10 3.63 -5.57
C ASN A 163 23.98 2.72 -5.03
N SER A 164 23.73 1.62 -5.74
CA SER A 164 22.57 0.73 -5.60
C SER A 164 22.45 0.06 -4.22
N ASP A 165 23.51 0.12 -3.40
CA ASP A 165 23.62 -0.48 -2.06
C ASP A 165 22.55 -0.02 -1.05
N LYS A 166 21.72 0.97 -1.40
CA LYS A 166 20.75 1.62 -0.49
C LYS A 166 19.29 1.19 -0.65
N LEU A 167 18.94 0.32 -1.59
CA LEU A 167 17.55 -0.21 -1.74
C LEU A 167 17.50 -1.73 -1.92
N ASN A 168 18.55 -2.44 -1.50
CA ASN A 168 18.73 -3.88 -1.72
C ASN A 168 17.66 -4.77 -1.06
N ASN A 169 16.74 -4.22 -0.26
CA ASN A 169 15.68 -4.94 0.43
C ASN A 169 14.25 -4.66 -0.12
N VAL A 170 14.07 -3.70 -1.05
CA VAL A 170 12.74 -3.39 -1.62
C VAL A 170 12.26 -4.55 -2.48
N THR A 171 11.24 -5.23 -2.00
CA THR A 171 10.74 -6.50 -2.58
C THR A 171 9.44 -6.29 -3.34
N PHE A 172 8.58 -5.37 -2.89
CA PHE A 172 7.30 -5.05 -3.54
C PHE A 172 7.13 -3.54 -3.68
N LEU A 173 6.82 -3.07 -4.89
CA LEU A 173 6.71 -1.65 -5.22
C LEU A 173 5.42 -1.36 -6.00
N TYR A 174 4.49 -0.64 -5.36
CA TYR A 174 3.20 -0.26 -5.96
C TYR A 174 3.13 1.26 -6.09
N LEU A 175 3.25 1.74 -7.33
CA LEU A 175 3.24 3.17 -7.72
C LEU A 175 2.19 3.42 -8.81
N ASP A 176 1.11 2.65 -8.82
CA ASP A 176 0.00 2.76 -9.78
C ASP A 176 -0.83 4.03 -9.58
N HIS A 177 -1.57 4.44 -10.62
CA HIS A 177 -2.45 5.62 -10.62
C HIS A 177 -1.72 6.90 -10.18
N ASN A 178 -0.55 7.13 -10.77
CA ASN A 178 0.38 8.23 -10.52
C ASN A 178 0.66 9.02 -11.83
N ALA A 179 1.75 9.80 -11.87
CA ALA A 179 2.14 10.60 -13.03
C ALA A 179 3.55 10.30 -13.54
N LEU A 180 4.05 9.07 -13.33
CA LEU A 180 5.40 8.64 -13.76
C LEU A 180 5.50 8.70 -15.29
N GLU A 181 6.53 9.39 -15.79
CA GLU A 181 6.79 9.56 -17.22
C GLU A 181 7.74 8.47 -17.78
N SER A 182 8.44 7.74 -16.89
CA SER A 182 9.28 6.59 -17.21
C SER A 182 9.27 5.56 -16.07
N VAL A 183 9.67 4.32 -16.36
CA VAL A 183 10.00 3.32 -15.32
C VAL A 183 11.19 3.85 -14.48
N PRO A 184 11.23 3.63 -13.16
CA PRO A 184 12.39 4.01 -12.33
C PRO A 184 13.65 3.28 -12.78
N LEU A 185 14.72 4.01 -13.08
CA LEU A 185 16.01 3.42 -13.46
C LEU A 185 16.67 2.71 -12.26
N ASN A 186 17.52 1.71 -12.53
CA ASN A 186 18.27 0.94 -11.53
C ASN A 186 17.37 0.25 -10.48
N LEU A 187 16.29 -0.41 -10.91
CA LEU A 187 15.44 -1.21 -10.03
C LEU A 187 16.28 -2.26 -9.25
N PRO A 188 16.05 -2.44 -7.93
CA PRO A 188 16.87 -3.32 -7.11
C PRO A 188 16.69 -4.81 -7.48
N GLU A 189 17.77 -5.59 -7.36
CA GLU A 189 17.79 -7.03 -7.72
C GLU A 189 16.86 -7.88 -6.83
N SER A 190 16.47 -7.38 -5.66
CA SER A 190 15.52 -8.02 -4.74
C SER A 190 14.04 -7.85 -5.12
N LEU A 191 13.74 -7.00 -6.09
CA LEU A 191 12.37 -6.65 -6.48
C LEU A 191 11.64 -7.86 -7.09
N ARG A 192 10.56 -8.30 -6.44
CA ARG A 192 9.67 -9.39 -6.88
C ARG A 192 8.47 -8.86 -7.66
N VAL A 193 7.84 -7.79 -7.19
CA VAL A 193 6.62 -7.22 -7.80
C VAL A 193 6.77 -5.72 -8.02
N ILE A 194 6.42 -5.25 -9.22
CA ILE A 194 6.32 -3.83 -9.53
C ILE A 194 5.03 -3.49 -10.28
N HIS A 195 4.22 -2.61 -9.67
CA HIS A 195 2.95 -2.12 -10.22
C HIS A 195 3.08 -0.67 -10.61
N LEU A 196 2.96 -0.39 -11.91
CA LEU A 196 3.07 0.92 -12.54
C LEU A 196 1.84 1.26 -13.40
N GLN A 197 0.76 0.49 -13.29
CA GLN A 197 -0.45 0.68 -14.10
C GLN A 197 -1.06 2.09 -13.91
N PHE A 198 -1.65 2.63 -14.97
CA PHE A 198 -2.26 3.97 -15.02
C PHE A 198 -1.28 5.09 -14.63
N ASN A 199 -0.14 5.14 -15.33
CA ASN A 199 0.84 6.23 -15.30
C ASN A 199 1.01 6.82 -16.72
N ASN A 200 1.99 7.71 -16.91
CA ASN A 200 2.30 8.36 -18.19
C ASN A 200 3.56 7.78 -18.86
N ILE A 201 3.93 6.53 -18.57
CA ILE A 201 5.18 5.92 -19.06
C ILE A 201 5.09 5.76 -20.58
N ALA A 202 5.87 6.57 -21.31
CA ALA A 202 5.80 6.66 -22.77
C ALA A 202 6.86 5.83 -23.51
N SER A 203 7.95 5.47 -22.84
CA SER A 203 9.05 4.69 -23.41
C SER A 203 9.73 3.81 -22.37
N ILE A 204 10.35 2.73 -22.87
CA ILE A 204 11.18 1.78 -22.13
C ILE A 204 12.49 1.60 -22.91
N THR A 205 13.59 1.30 -22.23
CA THR A 205 14.91 1.04 -22.81
C THR A 205 15.36 -0.40 -22.52
N ASP A 206 16.33 -0.90 -23.27
CA ASP A 206 16.89 -2.25 -23.07
C ASP A 206 17.44 -2.44 -21.63
N ASP A 207 18.02 -1.38 -21.04
CA ASP A 207 18.51 -1.32 -19.66
C ASP A 207 17.42 -1.07 -18.58
N THR A 208 16.14 -1.00 -18.94
CA THR A 208 15.08 -0.67 -17.95
C THR A 208 14.86 -1.79 -16.93
N PHE A 209 14.84 -3.04 -17.40
CA PHE A 209 14.72 -4.23 -16.53
C PHE A 209 15.93 -5.16 -16.64
N CYS A 210 16.61 -5.15 -17.80
CA CYS A 210 17.77 -5.97 -18.11
C CYS A 210 19.08 -5.16 -18.01
N LYS A 211 20.21 -5.81 -18.29
CA LYS A 211 21.53 -5.19 -18.42
C LYS A 211 21.96 -5.34 -19.87
N ALA A 212 21.88 -4.30 -20.68
CA ALA A 212 22.10 -4.42 -22.13
C ALA A 212 23.56 -4.81 -22.49
N ASN A 213 24.49 -4.67 -21.53
CA ASN A 213 25.88 -5.12 -21.65
C ASN A 213 26.13 -6.59 -21.22
N ASP A 214 25.13 -7.29 -20.68
CA ASP A 214 25.24 -8.67 -20.20
C ASP A 214 24.07 -9.52 -20.73
N THR A 215 24.32 -10.24 -21.83
CA THR A 215 23.35 -11.15 -22.46
C THR A 215 23.08 -12.42 -21.66
N SER A 216 23.86 -12.69 -20.60
CA SER A 216 23.64 -13.80 -19.68
C SER A 216 22.83 -13.42 -18.43
N TYR A 217 22.60 -12.12 -18.21
CA TYR A 217 21.83 -11.63 -17.08
C TYR A 217 20.36 -12.06 -17.17
N ILE A 218 19.93 -12.85 -16.19
CA ILE A 218 18.53 -13.19 -15.95
C ILE A 218 18.07 -12.54 -14.65
N ARG A 219 16.93 -11.84 -14.68
CA ARG A 219 16.35 -11.20 -13.51
C ARG A 219 15.51 -12.21 -12.73
N ASP A 220 16.21 -13.10 -12.01
CA ASP A 220 15.64 -14.32 -11.45
C ASP A 220 14.49 -14.13 -10.45
N ARG A 221 14.49 -13.02 -9.70
CA ARG A 221 13.57 -12.75 -8.59
C ARG A 221 12.28 -12.04 -8.98
N ILE A 222 12.22 -11.41 -10.16
CA ILE A 222 11.02 -10.65 -10.54
C ILE A 222 9.93 -11.59 -11.06
N GLU A 223 8.75 -11.47 -10.48
CA GLU A 223 7.62 -12.40 -10.66
C GLU A 223 6.45 -11.74 -11.39
N GLU A 224 6.26 -10.44 -11.20
CA GLU A 224 5.18 -9.66 -11.81
C GLU A 224 5.59 -8.19 -12.09
N ILE A 225 5.24 -7.72 -13.29
CA ILE A 225 5.40 -6.34 -13.74
C ILE A 225 4.07 -5.91 -14.38
N ARG A 226 3.41 -4.88 -13.85
CA ARG A 226 2.18 -4.31 -14.43
C ARG A 226 2.41 -2.91 -14.98
N LEU A 227 2.12 -2.73 -16.27
CA LEU A 227 2.30 -1.50 -17.06
C LEU A 227 1.02 -1.09 -17.80
N GLU A 228 -0.11 -1.76 -17.54
CA GLU A 228 -1.43 -1.46 -18.13
C GLU A 228 -1.82 0.01 -17.99
N GLY A 229 -2.55 0.56 -18.97
CA GLY A 229 -3.00 1.96 -18.92
C GLY A 229 -1.89 3.02 -19.03
N ASN A 230 -0.67 2.64 -19.43
CA ASN A 230 0.39 3.56 -19.84
C ASN A 230 0.41 3.74 -21.37
N PRO A 231 0.95 4.87 -21.89
CA PRO A 231 1.08 5.10 -23.34
C PRO A 231 2.19 4.28 -24.05
N VAL A 232 3.09 3.61 -23.32
CA VAL A 232 4.11 2.74 -23.90
C VAL A 232 3.51 1.48 -24.53
N VAL A 233 3.95 1.15 -25.74
CA VAL A 233 3.61 -0.10 -26.43
C VAL A 233 4.74 -1.10 -26.25
N LEU A 234 4.54 -2.11 -25.41
CA LEU A 234 5.56 -3.10 -25.01
C LEU A 234 6.13 -3.89 -26.19
N GLY A 235 5.32 -4.16 -27.22
CA GLY A 235 5.75 -4.85 -28.44
C GLY A 235 6.84 -4.13 -29.24
N LYS A 236 7.07 -2.83 -28.98
CA LYS A 236 8.17 -2.05 -29.60
C LYS A 236 9.51 -2.20 -28.88
N HIS A 237 9.53 -2.85 -27.71
CA HIS A 237 10.69 -2.92 -26.81
C HIS A 237 11.03 -4.38 -26.39
N PRO A 238 11.15 -5.35 -27.31
CA PRO A 238 11.32 -6.77 -26.95
C PRO A 238 12.60 -7.05 -26.15
N ASN A 239 13.70 -6.37 -26.44
CA ASN A 239 14.99 -6.54 -25.76
C ASN A 239 14.89 -6.20 -24.26
N SER A 240 14.08 -5.22 -23.89
CA SER A 240 13.86 -4.78 -22.51
C SER A 240 13.28 -5.86 -21.58
N PHE A 241 12.83 -6.99 -22.14
CA PHE A 241 12.18 -8.08 -21.42
C PHE A 241 12.90 -9.43 -21.56
N ILE A 242 14.02 -9.51 -22.32
CA ILE A 242 14.68 -10.79 -22.64
C ILE A 242 15.27 -11.50 -21.42
N CYS A 243 15.67 -10.75 -20.40
CA CYS A 243 16.17 -11.26 -19.13
C CYS A 243 15.07 -11.75 -18.17
N LEU A 244 13.78 -11.61 -18.53
CA LEU A 244 12.66 -11.88 -17.64
C LEU A 244 12.09 -13.28 -17.86
N LYS A 245 11.80 -13.98 -16.76
CA LYS A 245 11.10 -15.29 -16.80
C LYS A 245 9.63 -15.18 -17.23
N ARG A 246 9.05 -13.98 -17.14
CA ARG A 246 7.66 -13.68 -17.48
C ARG A 246 7.59 -12.30 -18.13
N LEU A 247 6.74 -12.17 -19.14
CA LEU A 247 6.47 -10.89 -19.80
C LEU A 247 5.63 -9.97 -18.90
N PRO A 248 5.81 -8.64 -18.95
CA PRO A 248 4.94 -7.69 -18.26
C PRO A 248 3.49 -7.73 -18.75
N ILE A 249 2.56 -7.34 -17.88
CA ILE A 249 1.16 -7.14 -18.24
C ILE A 249 0.99 -5.69 -18.74
N GLY A 250 0.53 -5.50 -19.99
CA GLY A 250 0.35 -4.18 -20.61
C GLY A 250 -0.02 -4.26 -22.10
N SER A 251 -0.05 -3.12 -22.81
CA SER A 251 -0.36 -3.13 -24.25
C SER A 251 0.84 -3.58 -25.08
N TYR A 252 0.65 -4.58 -25.94
CA TYR A 252 1.64 -5.04 -26.90
C TYR A 252 1.47 -4.47 -28.31
N PHE A 253 0.36 -3.77 -28.55
CA PHE A 253 -0.05 -3.20 -29.83
C PHE A 253 -0.35 -1.70 -29.67
#